data_AF-A0A560X358-F1
#
_entry.id   AF-A0A560X358-F1
#
_cell.length_a   1.000
_cell.length_b   1.000
_cell.length_c   1.000
_cell.angle_alpha   90.00
_cell.angle_beta   90.00
_cell.angle_gamma   90.00
#
_symmetry.space_group_name_H-M   'P 1'
#
loop_
_entity.id
_entity.type
_entity.pdbx_description
1 polymer ?
#
loop_
_entity_poly.entity_id
_entity_poly.type
_entity_poly.pdbx_seq_one_letter_code
_entity_poly.pdbx_strand_id
1 'polypeptide(L)' 'MTTVATVEEGTDSPYALSHLDALESEAVHIVREVAGEFENPVILFSGGKDSIVML' A
#
# COMPACT_ATOMS: atom_id res chain seq x y z
N MET A 1 6.54 -9.38 -28.55
CA MET A 1 7.58 -10.16 -27.85
C MET A 1 7.79 -9.47 -26.52
N THR A 2 6.90 -9.73 -25.55
CA THR A 2 6.85 -9.04 -24.26
C THR A 2 7.58 -9.91 -23.25
N THR A 3 8.82 -9.53 -22.93
CA THR A 3 9.63 -10.25 -21.96
C THR A 3 9.10 -9.96 -20.56
N VAL A 4 8.69 -11.02 -19.87
CA VAL A 4 8.34 -10.99 -18.44
C VAL A 4 9.61 -10.62 -17.68
N ALA A 5 9.59 -9.50 -16.96
CA ALA A 5 10.62 -9.17 -15.99
C ALA A 5 10.48 -10.17 -14.84
N THR A 6 11.42 -11.12 -14.75
CA THR A 6 11.61 -11.94 -13.55
C THR A 6 12.14 -11.03 -12.47
N VAL A 7 11.31 -10.73 -11.47
CA VAL A 7 11.76 -10.06 -10.25
C VAL A 7 12.56 -11.10 -9.46
N GLU A 8 13.87 -10.88 -9.32
CA GLU A 8 14.74 -11.73 -8.52
C GLU A 8 14.44 -11.50 -7.03
N GLU A 9 13.92 -12.52 -6.36
CA GLU A 9 13.71 -12.53 -4.90
C GLU A 9 15.07 -12.60 -4.19
N GLY A 10 15.51 -11.45 -3.69
CA GLY A 10 16.71 -11.34 -2.86
C GLY A 10 16.44 -11.85 -1.44
N THR A 11 17.17 -12.88 -1.02
CA THR A 11 17.42 -13.30 0.38
C THR A 11 16.22 -13.14 1.32
N ASP A 12 15.25 -14.03 1.17
CA ASP A 12 13.99 -14.03 1.90
C ASP A 12 14.19 -14.43 3.36
N SER A 13 14.50 -13.45 4.21
CA SER A 13 14.23 -13.57 5.64
C SER A 13 12.71 -13.50 5.78
N PRO A 14 12.01 -14.54 6.26
CA PRO A 14 10.55 -14.57 6.32
C PRO A 14 9.96 -13.51 7.27
N TYR A 15 10.81 -12.73 7.92
CA TYR A 15 10.48 -11.66 8.86
C TYR A 15 10.85 -10.27 8.33
N ALA A 16 11.47 -10.15 7.15
CA ALA A 16 11.80 -8.86 6.54
C ALA A 16 10.66 -8.41 5.64
N LEU A 17 10.11 -7.23 5.91
CA LEU A 17 9.12 -6.62 5.03
C LEU A 17 9.81 -6.13 3.75
N SER A 18 9.18 -6.36 2.60
CA SER A 18 9.60 -5.67 1.38
C SER A 18 9.32 -4.16 1.52
N HIS A 19 9.93 -3.36 0.65
CA HIS A 19 9.70 -1.93 0.67
C HIS A 19 8.21 -1.57 0.46
N LEU A 20 7.51 -2.29 -0.41
CA LEU A 20 6.09 -2.06 -0.66
C LEU A 20 5.23 -2.52 0.52
N ASP A 21 5.55 -3.65 1.15
CA ASP A 21 4.82 -4.12 2.34
C ASP A 21 4.95 -3.13 3.51
N ALA A 22 6.14 -2.53 3.67
CA ALA A 22 6.37 -1.49 4.66
C ALA A 22 5.48 -0.25 4.39
N LEU A 23 5.42 0.22 3.15
CA LEU A 23 4.58 1.36 2.75
C LEU A 23 3.09 1.05 2.89
N GLU A 24 2.65 -0.16 2.53
CA GLU A 24 1.27 -0.60 2.70
C GLU A 24 0.90 -0.64 4.19
N SER A 25 1.76 -1.20 5.04
CA SER A 25 1.54 -1.25 6.48
C SER A 25 1.41 0.15 7.08
N GLU A 26 2.25 1.10 6.67
CA GLU A 26 2.17 2.49 7.14
C GLU A 26 0.90 3.19 6.65
N ALA A 27 0.53 3.01 5.38
CA ALA A 27 -0.69 3.58 4.82
C ALA A 27 -1.95 3.04 5.52
N VAL A 28 -2.04 1.73 5.73
CA VAL A 28 -3.15 1.09 6.45
C VAL A 28 -3.22 1.57 7.90
N HIS A 29 -2.06 1.74 8.55
CA HIS A 29 -2.01 2.26 9.92
C HIS A 29 -2.64 3.65 10.02
N ILE A 30 -2.24 4.57 9.14
CA ILE A 30 -2.77 5.94 9.09
C ILE A 30 -4.29 5.94 8.80
N VAL A 31 -4.74 5.16 7.81
CA VAL A 31 -6.16 5.11 7.45
C VAL A 31 -7.00 4.55 8.61
N ARG A 32 -6.48 3.57 9.36
CA ARG A 32 -7.16 3.03 10.54
C ARG A 32 -7.24 4.01 11.70
N GLU A 33 -6.21 4.82 11.90
CA GLU A 33 -6.23 5.90 12.88
C GLU A 33 -7.32 6.91 12.55
N VAL A 34 -7.35 7.41 11.30
CA VAL A 34 -8.40 8.33 10.83
C VAL A 34 -9.79 7.71 10.93
N ALA A 35 -9.94 6.43 10.60
CA ALA A 35 -11.22 5.74 10.73
C ALA A 35 -11.68 5.57 12.19
N GLY A 36 -10.75 5.53 13.15
CA GLY A 36 -11.05 5.42 14.58
C GLY A 36 -11.26 6.76 15.29
N GLU A 37 -10.63 7.84 14.81
CA GLU A 37 -10.68 9.15 15.46
C GLU A 37 -11.81 10.07 14.96
N PHE A 38 -12.28 9.87 13.72
CA PHE A 38 -13.29 10.74 13.12
C PHE A 38 -14.65 10.05 13.01
N GLU A 39 -15.73 10.77 13.28
CA GLU A 39 -17.10 10.23 13.21
C GLU A 39 -17.57 9.97 11.77
N ASN A 40 -17.08 10.76 10.80
CA ASN A 40 -17.49 10.69 9.40
C ASN A 40 -16.26 10.87 8.47
N PRO A 41 -15.31 9.90 8.47
CA PRO A 41 -14.14 9.98 7.60
C PRO A 41 -14.54 9.82 6.13
N VAL A 42 -13.89 10.57 5.24
CA VAL A 42 -14.10 10.50 3.79
C VAL A 42 -12.76 10.41 3.07
N ILE A 43 -12.71 9.68 1.96
CA ILE A 43 -11.58 9.65 1.04
C ILE A 43 -11.95 10.47 -0.19
N LEU A 44 -11.11 11.46 -0.54
CA LEU A 44 -11.28 12.24 -1.76
C LEU A 44 -10.78 11.43 -2.96
N PHE A 45 -11.71 10.95 -3.77
CA PHE A 45 -11.41 10.15 -4.95
C PHE A 45 -11.46 10.98 -6.22
N SER A 46 -10.32 11.08 -6.92
CA SER A 46 -10.20 11.81 -8.18
C SER A 46 -10.24 10.91 -9.42
N GLY A 47 -10.21 9.59 -9.25
CA GLY A 47 -10.06 8.63 -10.35
C GLY A 47 -8.63 8.53 -10.91
N GLY A 48 -7.66 9.22 -10.31
CA GLY A 48 -6.24 9.11 -10.66
C GLY A 48 -5.56 7.88 -10.05
N LYS A 49 -4.33 7.59 -10.49
CA LYS A 49 -3.55 6.41 -10.04
C LYS A 49 -3.41 6.34 -8.52
N ASP A 50 -3.14 7.49 -7.89
CA ASP A 50 -2.83 7.53 -6.46
C ASP A 50 -4.09 7.28 -5.63
N SER A 51 -5.23 7.81 -6.06
CA SER A 51 -6.53 7.54 -5.41
C SER A 51 -7.09 6.15 -5.69
N ILE A 52 -6.65 5.50 -6.79
CA ILE A 52 -6.96 4.09 -7.07
C ILE A 52 -6.15 3.16 -6.17
N VAL A 53 -4.88 3.48 -5.90
CA VAL A 53 -4.03 2.66 -5.01
C VAL A 53 -4.55 2.67 -3.57
N MET A 54 -5.27 3.71 -3.16
CA MET A 54 -5.87 3.78 -1.83
C MET A 54 -7.19 3.02 -1.66
N LEU A 55 -7.81 2.48 -2.72
CA LEU A 55 -9.11 1.78 -2.69
C LEU A 55 -8.98 0.30 -3.07
#